data_AF-A0A920GKL0-F1
#
_entry.id   AF-A0A920GKL0-F1
#
_cell.length_a   1.000
_cell.length_b   1.000
_cell.length_c   1.000
_cell.angle_alpha   90.00
_cell.angle_beta   90.00
_cell.angle_gamma   90.00
#
_symmetry.space_group_name_H-M   'P 1'
#
loop_
_entity.id
_entity.type
_entity.pdbx_description
1 polymer ?
#
loop_
_entity_poly.entity_id
_entity_poly.type
_entity_poly.pdbx_seq_one_letter_code
_entity_poly.pdbx_strand_id
1 'polypeptide(L)'
;MTFFPHPRMVLQPHISMHLIQTIEEREIALRKTGLEYLVIHPFSEKFSRLSADDYVKEILVDKLNVRKVVVGYDHRFGRNRTASLEDMYNYADIYDFEVIEIDAKK
;
A
#
# COMPACT_ATOMS: atom_id res chain seq x y z
N MET A 1 2.38 5.86 -0.64
CA MET A 1 1.06 5.73 0.03
C MET A 1 1.20 4.83 1.25
N THR A 2 0.51 5.14 2.35
CA THR A 2 0.45 4.31 3.58
C THR A 2 -0.98 4.27 4.12
N PHE A 3 -1.21 3.53 5.21
CA PHE A 3 -2.54 3.29 5.75
C PHE A 3 -2.64 3.60 7.24
N PHE A 4 -3.75 4.20 7.64
CA PHE A 4 -4.12 4.37 9.03
C PHE A 4 -5.66 4.30 9.19
N PRO A 5 -6.22 3.61 10.20
CA PRO A 5 -5.55 2.79 11.21
C PRO A 5 -4.78 1.62 10.59
N HIS A 6 -3.87 1.00 11.36
CA HIS A 6 -3.09 -0.12 10.86
C HIS A 6 -4.02 -1.29 10.48
N PRO A 7 -3.78 -2.03 9.37
CA PRO A 7 -4.69 -3.10 8.91
C PRO A 7 -5.10 -4.09 9.98
N ARG A 8 -4.16 -4.49 10.86
CA ARG A 8 -4.44 -5.39 11.99
C ARG A 8 -5.34 -4.78 13.06
N MET A 9 -5.31 -3.46 13.29
CA MET A 9 -6.24 -2.81 14.24
C MET A 9 -7.69 -2.91 13.75
N VAL A 10 -7.89 -2.95 12.43
CA VAL A 10 -9.23 -3.08 11.82
C VAL A 10 -9.66 -4.54 11.73
N LEU A 11 -8.77 -5.42 11.25
CA LEU A 11 -9.10 -6.83 11.00
C LEU A 11 -9.02 -7.70 12.26
N GLN A 12 -8.28 -7.27 13.28
CA GLN A 12 -8.04 -8.01 14.52
C GLN A 12 -8.11 -7.05 15.73
N PRO A 13 -9.27 -6.41 15.97
CA PRO A 13 -9.40 -5.36 16.99
C PRO A 13 -9.11 -5.85 18.42
N HIS A 14 -9.23 -7.15 18.68
CA HIS A 14 -8.96 -7.75 19.99
C HIS A 14 -7.47 -8.01 20.27
N ILE A 15 -6.60 -7.89 19.26
CA ILE A 15 -5.16 -8.09 19.44
C ILE A 15 -4.51 -6.74 19.70
N SER A 16 -3.92 -6.59 20.90
CA SER A 16 -3.15 -5.40 21.23
C SER A 16 -2.01 -5.22 20.25
N MET A 17 -1.91 -4.02 19.69
CA MET A 17 -0.87 -3.63 18.77
C MET A 17 -0.26 -2.32 19.24
N HIS A 18 1.07 -2.29 19.30
CA HIS A 18 1.82 -1.07 19.55
C HIS A 18 2.47 -0.62 18.24
N LEU A 19 2.25 0.64 17.89
CA LEU A 19 2.95 1.27 16.77
C LEU A 19 4.34 1.69 17.25
N ILE A 20 5.36 1.47 16.41
CA ILE A 20 6.74 1.89 16.70
C ILE A 20 6.84 3.42 16.80
N GLN A 21 6.02 4.13 16.01
CA GLN A 21 5.97 5.58 15.92
C GLN A 21 4.52 6.02 15.68
N THR A 22 4.17 7.24 16.10
CA THR A 22 2.89 7.86 15.76
C THR A 22 2.83 8.23 14.27
N ILE A 23 1.66 8.69 13.80
CA ILE A 23 1.52 9.17 12.42
C ILE A 23 2.31 10.47 12.22
N GLU A 24 2.30 11.36 13.19
CA GLU A 24 3.02 12.63 13.19
C GLU A 24 4.53 12.41 13.13
N GLU A 25 5.07 11.49 13.94
CA GLU A 25 6.48 11.12 13.92
C GLU A 25 6.90 10.54 12.55
N ARG A 26 6.05 9.69 11.96
CA ARG A 26 6.26 9.12 10.62
C ARG A 26 6.27 10.20 9.54
N GLU A 27 5.35 11.15 9.59
CA GLU A 27 5.27 12.28 8.66
C GLU A 27 6.55 13.13 8.69
N ILE A 28 7.03 13.46 9.89
CA ILE A 28 8.28 14.21 10.08
C ILE A 28 9.47 13.42 9.52
N ALA A 29 9.55 12.12 9.79
CA ALA A 29 10.63 11.27 9.29
C ALA A 29 10.64 11.18 7.76
N LEU A 30 9.48 10.96 7.13
CA LEU A 30 9.36 10.85 5.67
C LEU A 30 9.62 12.18 4.97
N ARG A 31 9.21 13.31 5.56
CA ARG A 31 9.51 14.63 5.00
C ARG A 31 11.02 14.88 4.86
N LYS A 32 11.83 14.37 5.80
CA LYS A 32 13.30 14.51 5.76
C LYS A 32 13.96 13.73 4.62
N THR A 33 13.28 12.76 4.01
CA THR A 33 13.82 12.01 2.87
C THR A 33 13.64 12.73 1.54
N GLY A 34 13.02 13.91 1.53
CA GLY A 34 12.63 14.61 0.31
C GLY A 34 11.30 14.15 -0.28
N LEU A 35 10.48 13.39 0.46
CA LEU A 35 9.14 13.02 -0.01
C LEU A 35 8.24 14.26 -0.10
N GLU A 36 7.75 14.56 -1.31
CA GLU A 36 6.89 15.72 -1.56
C GLU A 36 5.46 15.52 -1.04
N TYR A 37 4.90 14.31 -1.26
CA TYR A 37 3.52 13.99 -0.89
C TYR A 37 3.42 12.65 -0.16
N LEU A 38 2.73 12.65 0.98
CA LEU A 38 2.34 11.46 1.71
C LEU A 38 0.83 11.29 1.67
N VAL A 39 0.36 10.23 1.03
CA VAL A 39 -1.05 9.81 1.10
C VAL A 39 -1.21 8.80 2.22
N ILE A 40 -1.95 9.17 3.26
CA ILE A 40 -2.40 8.27 4.33
C ILE A 40 -3.86 7.91 4.04
N HIS A 41 -4.09 6.71 3.53
CA HIS A 41 -5.44 6.26 3.19
C HIS A 41 -6.12 5.57 4.38
N PRO A 42 -7.40 5.87 4.67
CA PRO A 42 -8.15 5.19 5.71
C PRO A 42 -8.24 3.68 5.46
N PHE A 43 -7.62 2.86 6.31
CA PHE A 43 -7.86 1.41 6.23
C PHE A 43 -9.20 1.10 6.90
N SER A 44 -10.13 0.55 6.14
CA SER A 44 -11.46 0.18 6.62
C SER A 44 -11.79 -1.26 6.21
N GLU A 45 -12.80 -1.86 6.83
CA GLU A 45 -13.31 -3.16 6.39
C GLU A 45 -13.80 -3.16 4.94
N LYS A 46 -14.35 -2.04 4.47
CA LYS A 46 -14.75 -1.91 3.06
C LYS A 46 -13.52 -1.96 2.17
N PHE A 47 -12.49 -1.21 2.53
CA PHE A 47 -11.23 -1.17 1.78
C PHE A 47 -10.53 -2.54 1.77
N SER A 48 -10.51 -3.25 2.89
CA SER A 48 -9.88 -4.58 2.98
C SER A 48 -10.57 -5.67 2.14
N ARG A 49 -11.81 -5.41 1.70
CA ARG A 49 -12.60 -6.32 0.86
C ARG A 49 -12.45 -6.05 -0.64
N LEU A 50 -11.76 -4.98 -1.04
CA LEU A 50 -11.49 -4.70 -2.45
C LEU A 50 -10.73 -5.86 -3.10
N SER A 51 -11.13 -6.25 -4.31
CA SER A 51 -10.34 -7.18 -5.10
C SER A 51 -9.00 -6.54 -5.49
N ALA A 52 -8.06 -7.35 -5.98
CA ALA A 52 -6.81 -6.83 -6.50
C ALA A 52 -7.06 -5.91 -7.71
N ASP A 53 -7.96 -6.30 -8.61
CA ASP A 53 -8.38 -5.52 -9.77
C ASP A 53 -8.96 -4.17 -9.37
N ASP A 54 -9.92 -4.14 -8.43
CA ASP A 54 -10.55 -2.91 -7.98
C ASP A 54 -9.53 -1.99 -7.29
N TYR A 55 -8.62 -2.55 -6.49
CA TYR A 55 -7.58 -1.76 -5.86
C TYR A 55 -6.66 -1.10 -6.90
N VAL A 56 -6.17 -1.87 -7.88
CA VAL A 56 -5.28 -1.31 -8.90
C VAL A 56 -6.01 -0.28 -9.75
N LYS A 57 -7.17 -0.64 -10.29
CA LYS A 57 -7.93 0.23 -11.18
C LYS A 57 -8.41 1.49 -10.46
N GLU A 58 -9.18 1.35 -9.38
CA GLU A 58 -9.83 2.49 -8.76
C GLU A 58 -8.86 3.39 -7.98
N ILE A 59 -7.78 2.83 -7.43
CA ILE A 59 -6.86 3.56 -6.56
C ILE A 59 -5.60 3.97 -7.32
N LEU A 60 -4.88 3.01 -7.89
CA LEU A 60 -3.58 3.30 -8.52
C LEU A 60 -3.76 4.01 -9.87
N VAL A 61 -4.69 3.55 -10.70
CA VAL A 61 -4.91 4.11 -12.04
C VAL A 61 -5.83 5.32 -11.99
N ASP A 62 -7.08 5.15 -11.55
CA ASP A 62 -8.10 6.20 -11.70
C ASP A 62 -7.87 7.40 -10.76
N LYS A 63 -7.45 7.16 -9.50
CA LYS A 63 -7.28 8.23 -8.50
C LYS A 63 -5.86 8.79 -8.46
N LEU A 64 -4.85 7.91 -8.48
CA LEU A 64 -3.45 8.32 -8.35
C LEU A 64 -2.77 8.50 -9.72
N ASN A 65 -3.33 7.94 -10.79
CA ASN A 65 -2.76 7.98 -12.14
C ASN A 65 -1.27 7.63 -12.14
N VAL A 66 -0.92 6.52 -11.49
CA VAL A 66 0.47 6.12 -11.31
C VAL A 66 1.11 5.78 -12.65
N ARG A 67 2.35 6.24 -12.84
CA ARG A 67 3.22 5.81 -13.95
C ARG A 67 4.27 4.80 -13.52
N LYS A 68 4.53 4.72 -12.21
CA LYS A 68 5.54 3.85 -11.62
C LYS A 68 5.15 3.50 -10.20
N VAL A 69 5.28 2.22 -9.85
CA VAL A 69 4.99 1.65 -8.54
C VAL A 69 6.26 1.02 -8.00
N VAL A 70 6.71 1.48 -6.83
CA VAL A 70 7.89 0.91 -6.14
C VAL A 70 7.42 0.19 -4.89
N VAL A 71 7.72 -1.11 -4.79
CA VAL A 71 7.24 -1.98 -3.71
C VAL A 71 8.34 -2.94 -3.24
N GLY A 72 8.24 -3.41 -1.99
CA GLY A 72 9.16 -4.42 -1.46
C GLY A 72 8.81 -5.83 -1.95
N TYR A 73 9.80 -6.73 -1.92
CA TYR A 73 9.67 -8.14 -2.33
C TYR A 73 8.52 -8.92 -1.66
N ASP A 74 8.11 -8.55 -0.44
CA ASP A 74 7.05 -9.20 0.33
C ASP A 74 5.67 -8.55 0.16
N HIS A 75 5.53 -7.66 -0.83
CA HIS A 75 4.29 -6.94 -1.06
C HIS A 75 3.13 -7.90 -1.39
N ARG A 76 1.99 -7.65 -0.75
CA ARG A 76 0.73 -8.35 -0.98
C ARG A 76 -0.42 -7.36 -0.91
N PHE A 77 -1.38 -7.50 -1.81
CA PHE A 77 -2.53 -6.61 -1.92
C PHE A 77 -3.79 -7.37 -2.33
N GLY A 78 -4.90 -6.63 -2.44
CA GLY A 78 -6.22 -7.20 -2.65
C GLY A 78 -6.77 -7.94 -1.43
N ARG A 79 -8.05 -8.30 -1.51
CA ARG A 79 -8.77 -9.03 -0.47
C ARG A 79 -8.02 -10.29 -0.09
N ASN A 80 -7.89 -10.53 1.22
CA ASN A 80 -7.19 -11.67 1.79
C ASN A 80 -5.73 -11.83 1.33
N ARG A 81 -5.06 -10.75 0.87
CA ARG A 81 -3.67 -10.78 0.40
C ARG A 81 -3.47 -11.78 -0.76
N THR A 82 -4.48 -11.89 -1.62
CA THR A 82 -4.52 -12.85 -2.72
C THR A 82 -3.58 -12.49 -3.87
N ALA A 83 -3.28 -11.20 -4.04
CA ALA A 83 -2.37 -10.74 -5.08
C ALA A 83 -0.95 -10.51 -4.54
N SER A 84 -0.01 -10.87 -5.40
CA SER A 84 1.44 -10.87 -5.22
C SER A 84 2.11 -9.90 -6.18
N LEU A 85 3.44 -9.82 -6.12
CA LEU A 85 4.19 -8.99 -7.05
C LEU A 85 4.05 -9.44 -8.52
N GLU A 86 3.91 -10.75 -8.76
CA GLU A 86 3.65 -11.30 -10.10
C GLU A 86 2.35 -10.75 -10.68
N ASP A 87 1.29 -10.70 -9.86
CA ASP A 87 0.02 -10.09 -10.26
C ASP A 87 0.17 -8.60 -10.56
N MET A 88 1.01 -7.88 -9.81
CA MET A 88 1.28 -6.46 -10.06
C MET A 88 1.92 -6.23 -11.44
N TYR A 89 2.83 -7.10 -11.89
CA TYR A 89 3.40 -7.01 -13.24
C TYR A 89 2.32 -7.21 -14.32
N ASN A 90 1.42 -8.18 -14.15
CA ASN A 90 0.30 -8.36 -15.09
C ASN A 90 -0.58 -7.10 -15.18
N TYR A 91 -0.86 -6.46 -14.05
CA TYR A 91 -1.60 -5.21 -14.04
C TYR A 91 -0.83 -4.05 -14.66
N ALA A 92 0.49 -4.01 -14.47
CA ALA A 92 1.38 -3.01 -15.03
C ALA A 92 1.31 -3.04 -16.57
N ASP A 93 1.30 -4.24 -17.16
CA ASP A 93 1.15 -4.45 -18.60
C ASP A 93 -0.24 -4.00 -19.11
N ILE A 94 -1.31 -4.26 -18.35
CA ILE A 94 -2.68 -3.90 -18.72
C ILE A 94 -2.92 -2.38 -18.66
N TYR A 95 -2.38 -1.73 -17.64
CA TYR A 95 -2.68 -0.32 -17.33
C TYR A 95 -1.54 0.65 -17.65
N ASP A 96 -0.48 0.18 -18.31
CA ASP A 96 0.67 0.97 -18.79
C ASP A 96 1.39 1.77 -17.68
N PHE A 97 1.81 1.05 -16.63
CA PHE A 97 2.70 1.59 -15.59
C PHE A 97 3.92 0.69 -15.35
N GLU A 98 4.97 1.21 -14.72
CA GLU A 98 6.19 0.44 -14.40
C GLU A 98 6.15 -0.08 -12.96
N VAL A 99 6.70 -1.28 -12.71
CA VAL A 99 6.89 -1.83 -11.37
C VAL A 99 8.38 -1.96 -11.07
N ILE A 100 8.80 -1.46 -9.92
CA ILE A 100 10.14 -1.65 -9.37
C ILE A 100 10.03 -2.41 -8.06
N GLU A 101 10.67 -3.58 -8.02
CA GLU A 101 10.86 -4.36 -6.80
C GLU A 101 12.11 -3.90 -6.05
N ILE A 102 12.00 -3.81 -4.73
CA ILE A 102 13.13 -3.58 -3.83
C ILE A 102 13.32 -4.80 -2.93
N ASP A 103 14.51 -5.41 -3.03
CA ASP A 103 14.91 -6.55 -2.21
C ASP A 103 15.04 -6.20 -0.72
N ALA A 104 14.91 -7.23 0.12
CA ALA A 104 15.25 -7.13 1.53
C ALA A 104 16.75 -6.80 1.68
N LYS A 105 17.06 -5.68 2.33
CA LYS A 105 18.41 -5.47 2.85
C LYS A 105 18.61 -6.35 4.09
N LYS A 106 19.48 -7.35 3.97
CA LYS A 106 20.01 -8.12 5.10
C LYS A 106 21.00 -7.30 5.92
#